data_AF-A0A8D8JYB7-F1
#
_entry.id   AF-A0A8D8JYB7-F1
#
_cell.length_a   1.000
_cell.length_b   1.000
_cell.length_c   1.000
_cell.angle_alpha   90.00
_cell.angle_beta   90.00
_cell.angle_gamma   90.00
#
_symmetry.space_group_name_H-M   'P 1'
#
loop_
_entity.id
_entity.type
_entity.pdbx_description
1 polymer ?
#
loop_
_entity_poly.entity_id
_entity_poly.type
_entity_poly.pdbx_seq_one_letter_code
_entity_poly.pdbx_strand_id
1 'polypeptide(L)'
;HFEAGWRFAAKISTSVYFFTFKLLLGHFRPKQRLVRMEGDTEIAELESDIRTLRKQLKEKVQQLKTLKKHFQKNCITKLNNNEIARYSRQIILSEIGVQGQLKLKRASVLVVGAGGLGCPSSLYLAGAGVGQIGILDYDEVELTNLHRQLLHTESTVGLTKVDSVRDYLQELNSQIEVSTHHTQLTSDN
;
A
#
# COMPACT_ATOMS: atom_id res chain seq x y z
N HIS A 1 -35.80 75.12 -1.26
CA HIS A 1 -36.70 75.71 -0.26
C HIS A 1 -37.71 74.65 0.15
N PHE A 2 -37.64 74.23 1.43
CA PHE A 2 -38.74 73.74 2.28
C PHE A 2 -39.54 72.54 1.76
N GLU A 3 -39.21 71.31 2.17
CA GLU A 3 -39.63 70.70 3.45
C GLU A 3 -41.04 71.08 3.94
N ALA A 4 -41.78 70.03 4.31
CA ALA A 4 -42.97 70.06 5.16
C ALA A 4 -44.23 70.71 4.54
N GLY A 5 -44.88 69.94 3.66
CA GLY A 5 -46.25 70.21 3.25
C GLY A 5 -47.13 68.96 3.29
N TRP A 6 -47.82 68.76 4.42
CA TRP A 6 -49.16 68.16 4.46
C TRP A 6 -49.25 66.66 4.13
N ARG A 7 -48.76 65.72 4.96
CA ARG A 7 -49.43 65.18 6.18
C ARG A 7 -50.92 65.49 6.43
N PHE A 8 -51.73 65.81 5.41
CA PHE A 8 -53.16 66.10 5.62
C PHE A 8 -54.11 65.52 4.56
N ALA A 9 -53.61 64.90 3.47
CA ALA A 9 -54.45 64.15 2.54
C ALA A 9 -54.57 62.66 2.90
N ALA A 10 -54.46 62.32 4.20
CA ALA A 10 -54.93 61.06 4.74
C ALA A 10 -56.43 61.17 5.03
N LYS A 11 -57.27 61.07 3.99
CA LYS A 11 -58.65 60.59 4.10
C LYS A 11 -59.24 60.46 2.70
N ILE A 12 -59.72 59.25 2.39
CA ILE A 12 -60.40 58.83 1.14
C ILE A 12 -59.36 58.51 0.05
N SER A 13 -59.09 57.28 -0.40
CA SER A 13 -59.92 56.09 -0.53
C SER A 13 -59.01 54.85 -0.61
N THR A 14 -58.80 54.20 0.54
CA THR A 14 -57.90 53.04 0.72
C THR A 14 -58.63 51.70 0.60
N SER A 15 -59.70 51.60 -0.21
CA SER A 15 -60.61 50.45 -0.14
C SER A 15 -61.02 49.78 -1.47
N VAL A 16 -60.48 50.18 -2.62
CA VAL A 16 -60.90 49.60 -3.91
C VAL A 16 -59.75 48.94 -4.71
N TYR A 17 -58.49 49.36 -4.53
CA TYR A 17 -57.38 48.82 -5.32
C TYR A 17 -56.78 47.49 -4.81
N PHE A 18 -57.08 47.09 -3.57
CA PHE A 18 -56.53 45.85 -3.00
C PHE A 18 -57.32 44.57 -3.37
N PHE A 19 -58.50 44.70 -3.97
CA PHE A 19 -59.37 43.55 -4.25
C PHE A 19 -59.28 43.02 -5.69
N THR A 20 -58.78 43.82 -6.64
CA THR A 20 -58.68 43.41 -8.05
C THR A 20 -57.32 42.82 -8.45
N PHE A 21 -56.24 43.07 -7.69
CA PHE A 21 -54.92 42.51 -8.01
C PHE A 21 -54.70 41.08 -7.47
N LYS A 22 -55.56 40.62 -6.54
CA LYS A 22 -55.42 39.29 -5.90
C LYS A 22 -56.08 38.15 -6.68
N LEU A 23 -56.90 38.45 -7.69
CA LEU A 23 -57.55 37.44 -8.55
C LEU A 23 -56.74 37.07 -9.80
N LEU A 24 -55.79 37.92 -10.23
CA LEU A 24 -55.05 37.71 -11.48
C LEU A 24 -53.69 37.00 -11.32
N LEU A 25 -53.29 36.69 -10.09
CA LEU A 25 -52.11 35.86 -9.78
C LEU A 25 -52.51 34.47 -9.23
N GLY A 26 -53.75 34.06 -9.46
CA GLY A 26 -54.20 32.69 -9.23
C GLY A 26 -53.77 31.78 -10.36
N HIS A 27 -52.47 31.47 -10.49
CA HIS A 27 -51.91 30.22 -11.06
C HIS A 27 -50.40 30.40 -11.31
N PHE A 28 -49.57 30.37 -10.28
CA PHE A 28 -48.19 29.87 -10.41
C PHE A 28 -47.62 29.51 -9.03
N ARG A 29 -47.68 28.22 -8.70
CA ARG A 29 -47.03 27.53 -7.57
C ARG A 29 -46.44 26.22 -8.14
N PRO A 30 -45.33 25.69 -7.61
CA PRO A 30 -43.99 25.86 -8.17
C PRO A 30 -43.40 24.52 -8.67
N LYS A 31 -42.78 24.50 -9.86
CA LYS A 31 -41.94 23.35 -10.29
C LYS A 31 -40.59 23.29 -9.58
N GLN A 32 -40.10 24.38 -8.98
CA GLN A 32 -38.77 24.43 -8.34
C GLN A 32 -38.70 23.78 -6.94
N ARG A 33 -39.83 23.61 -6.24
CA ARG A 33 -39.83 23.00 -4.89
C ARG A 33 -39.87 21.46 -4.93
N LEU A 34 -40.53 20.88 -5.94
CA LEU A 34 -40.62 19.42 -6.11
C LEU A 34 -39.26 18.81 -6.48
N VAL A 35 -38.53 19.43 -7.42
CA VAL A 35 -37.20 18.97 -7.87
C VAL A 35 -36.14 19.03 -6.76
N ARG A 36 -36.23 20.00 -5.84
CA ARG A 36 -35.34 20.03 -4.66
C ARG A 36 -35.60 18.87 -3.71
N MET A 37 -36.87 18.52 -3.48
CA MET A 37 -37.22 17.42 -2.56
C MET A 37 -36.85 16.04 -3.12
N GLU A 38 -37.00 15.81 -4.43
CA GLU A 38 -36.53 14.57 -5.08
C GLU A 38 -35.00 14.45 -5.02
N GLY A 39 -34.27 15.53 -5.31
CA GLY A 39 -32.81 15.56 -5.18
C GLY A 39 -32.33 15.38 -3.74
N ASP A 40 -33.02 15.97 -2.76
CA ASP A 40 -32.68 15.83 -1.34
C ASP A 40 -32.91 14.39 -0.83
N THR A 41 -33.92 13.69 -1.34
CA THR A 41 -34.14 12.26 -1.04
C THR A 41 -33.10 11.35 -1.70
N GLU A 42 -32.73 11.62 -2.96
CA GLU A 42 -31.68 10.87 -3.65
C GLU A 42 -30.31 11.08 -2.99
N ILE A 43 -29.99 12.30 -2.56
CA ILE A 43 -28.76 12.60 -1.83
C ILE A 43 -28.74 11.86 -0.48
N ALA A 44 -29.85 11.85 0.25
CA ALA A 44 -29.95 11.15 1.54
C ALA A 44 -29.79 9.63 1.40
N GLU A 45 -30.33 9.05 0.33
CA GLU A 45 -30.18 7.62 0.01
C GLU A 45 -28.74 7.29 -0.37
N LEU A 46 -28.12 8.07 -1.25
CA LEU A 46 -26.71 7.94 -1.62
C LEU A 46 -25.76 8.09 -0.41
N GLU A 47 -26.05 9.01 0.51
CA GLU A 47 -25.29 9.14 1.75
C GLU A 47 -25.42 7.90 2.64
N SER A 48 -26.59 7.27 2.68
CA SER A 48 -26.82 6.01 3.39
C SER A 48 -26.01 4.87 2.78
N ASP A 49 -25.97 4.79 1.46
CA ASP A 49 -25.20 3.81 0.73
C ASP A 49 -23.69 4.01 0.94
N ILE A 50 -23.20 5.24 0.87
CA ILE A 50 -21.78 5.56 1.14
C ILE A 50 -21.41 5.14 2.58
N ARG A 51 -22.28 5.37 3.57
CA ARG A 51 -22.04 4.92 4.95
C ARG A 51 -21.96 3.40 5.03
N THR A 52 -22.87 2.70 4.37
CA THR A 52 -22.93 1.24 4.35
C THR A 52 -21.71 0.63 3.65
N LEU A 53 -21.34 1.15 2.48
CA LEU A 53 -20.17 0.72 1.72
C LEU A 53 -18.87 0.97 2.48
N ARG A 54 -18.73 2.12 3.16
CA ARG A 54 -17.57 2.40 4.02
C ARG A 54 -17.46 1.39 5.17
N LYS A 55 -18.59 0.99 5.77
CA LYS A 55 -18.63 -0.03 6.81
C LYS A 55 -18.19 -1.39 6.28
N GLN A 56 -18.74 -1.83 5.13
CA GLN A 56 -18.36 -3.08 4.47
C GLN A 56 -16.87 -3.09 4.08
N LEU A 57 -16.35 -1.98 3.55
CA LEU A 57 -14.93 -1.85 3.21
C LEU A 57 -14.05 -2.02 4.44
N LYS A 58 -14.41 -1.40 5.57
CA LYS A 58 -13.67 -1.53 6.83
C LYS A 58 -13.63 -2.99 7.31
N GLU A 59 -14.75 -3.70 7.23
CA GLU A 59 -14.84 -5.12 7.57
C GLU A 59 -13.99 -5.99 6.64
N LYS A 60 -14.05 -5.76 5.32
CA LYS A 60 -13.25 -6.49 4.33
C LYS A 60 -11.76 -6.25 4.51
N VAL A 61 -11.34 -5.01 4.77
CA VAL A 61 -9.94 -4.68 5.07
C VAL A 61 -9.46 -5.44 6.31
N GLN A 62 -10.28 -5.53 7.36
CA GLN A 62 -9.93 -6.29 8.55
C GLN A 62 -9.85 -7.80 8.29
N GLN A 63 -10.78 -8.36 7.50
CA GLN A 63 -10.73 -9.75 7.06
C GLN A 63 -9.43 -10.05 6.29
N LEU A 64 -9.04 -9.17 5.36
CA LEU A 64 -7.80 -9.31 4.60
C LEU A 64 -6.55 -9.27 5.49
N LYS A 65 -6.52 -8.40 6.51
CA LYS A 65 -5.42 -8.38 7.50
C LYS A 65 -5.31 -9.71 8.25
N THR A 66 -6.43 -10.22 8.73
CA THR A 66 -6.47 -11.52 9.44
C THR A 66 -6.02 -12.65 8.52
N LEU A 67 -6.54 -12.69 7.29
CA LEU A 67 -6.19 -13.70 6.30
C LEU A 67 -4.70 -13.66 5.95
N LYS A 68 -4.13 -12.47 5.71
CA LYS A 68 -2.69 -12.30 5.50
C LYS A 68 -1.87 -12.84 6.67
N LYS A 69 -2.27 -12.55 7.91
CA LYS A 69 -1.58 -13.03 9.10
C LYS A 69 -1.59 -14.56 9.20
N HIS A 70 -2.74 -15.18 8.94
CA HIS A 70 -2.86 -16.65 8.93
C HIS A 70 -2.04 -17.29 7.81
N PHE A 71 -2.10 -16.72 6.61
CA PHE A 71 -1.34 -17.19 5.47
C PHE A 71 0.16 -17.13 5.76
N GLN A 72 0.65 -15.98 6.24
CA GLN A 72 2.06 -15.78 6.58
C GLN A 72 2.52 -16.77 7.67
N LYS A 73 1.69 -17.00 8.70
CA LYS A 73 1.98 -18.01 9.74
C LYS A 73 2.07 -19.43 9.16
N ASN A 74 1.12 -19.83 8.31
CA ASN A 74 1.11 -21.16 7.70
C ASN A 74 2.30 -21.39 6.78
N CYS A 75 2.69 -20.37 5.99
CA CYS A 75 3.86 -20.41 5.12
C CYS A 75 5.15 -20.61 5.93
N ILE A 76 5.27 -19.96 7.08
CA ILE A 76 6.43 -20.09 7.99
C ILE A 76 6.46 -21.48 8.66
N THR A 77 5.30 -22.09 8.90
CA THR A 77 5.21 -23.37 9.62
C THR A 77 5.35 -24.62 8.75
N LYS A 78 5.18 -24.52 7.43
CA LYS A 78 5.20 -25.66 6.52
C LYS A 78 5.91 -25.32 5.21
N LEU A 79 6.56 -26.31 4.61
CA LEU A 79 7.11 -26.21 3.26
C LEU A 79 6.01 -26.43 2.23
N ASN A 80 5.97 -25.59 1.20
CA ASN A 80 5.13 -25.81 0.03
C ASN A 80 5.79 -26.81 -0.93
N ASN A 81 5.04 -27.27 -1.94
CA ASN A 81 5.53 -28.29 -2.88
C ASN A 81 6.79 -27.84 -3.65
N ASN A 82 6.89 -26.57 -4.01
CA ASN A 82 8.05 -26.02 -4.73
C ASN A 82 9.30 -26.01 -3.85
N GLU A 83 9.15 -25.64 -2.57
CA GLU A 83 10.24 -25.68 -1.58
C GLU A 83 10.69 -27.13 -1.32
N ILE A 84 9.74 -28.06 -1.18
CA ILE A 84 10.07 -29.49 -1.03
C ILE A 84 10.86 -29.99 -2.24
N ALA A 85 10.44 -29.64 -3.46
CA ALA A 85 11.14 -30.03 -4.67
C ALA A 85 12.57 -29.44 -4.72
N ARG A 86 12.71 -28.12 -4.50
CA ARG A 86 13.99 -27.40 -4.50
C ARG A 86 14.96 -27.94 -3.45
N TYR A 87 14.49 -28.14 -2.22
CA TYR A 87 15.33 -28.52 -1.09
C TYR A 87 15.34 -30.04 -0.82
N SER A 88 14.80 -30.85 -1.72
CA SER A 88 14.70 -32.30 -1.56
C SER A 88 16.02 -32.96 -1.17
N ARG A 89 17.12 -32.60 -1.85
CA ARG A 89 18.45 -33.17 -1.60
C ARG A 89 19.03 -32.82 -0.22
N GLN A 90 18.79 -31.61 0.28
CA GLN A 90 19.27 -31.21 1.60
C GLN A 90 18.35 -31.70 2.73
N ILE A 91 17.04 -31.82 2.49
CA ILE A 91 16.08 -32.37 3.46
C ILE A 91 16.35 -33.86 3.75
N ILE A 92 16.87 -34.62 2.78
CA ILE A 92 17.20 -36.05 2.97
C ILE A 92 18.32 -36.26 4.00
N LEU A 93 19.19 -35.25 4.21
CA LEU A 93 20.24 -35.31 5.22
C LEU A 93 19.62 -35.30 6.61
N SER A 94 20.00 -36.27 7.46
CA SER A 94 19.43 -36.45 8.80
C SER A 94 19.71 -35.25 9.71
N GLU A 95 20.82 -34.55 9.50
CA GLU A 95 21.23 -33.36 10.24
C GLU A 95 20.33 -32.14 9.96
N ILE A 96 19.71 -32.09 8.78
CA ILE A 96 18.81 -31.02 8.36
C ILE A 96 17.36 -31.47 8.53
N GLY A 97 16.92 -32.45 7.75
CA GLY A 97 15.53 -32.88 7.74
C GLY A 97 14.54 -31.75 7.37
N VAL A 98 13.25 -32.07 7.46
CA VAL A 98 12.19 -31.05 7.24
C VAL A 98 12.25 -29.95 8.30
N GLN A 99 12.60 -30.29 9.54
CA GLN A 99 12.64 -29.32 10.64
C GLN A 99 13.80 -28.33 10.51
N GLY A 100 14.98 -28.79 10.09
CA GLY A 100 16.12 -27.91 9.80
C GLY A 100 15.81 -26.98 8.64
N GLN A 101 15.15 -27.48 7.59
CA GLN A 101 14.74 -26.61 6.49
C GLN A 101 13.74 -25.53 6.92
N LEU A 102 12.78 -25.90 7.77
CA LEU A 102 11.85 -24.93 8.35
C LEU A 102 12.58 -23.91 9.23
N LYS A 103 13.66 -24.28 9.93
CA LYS A 103 14.47 -23.32 10.67
C LYS A 103 15.18 -22.34 9.73
N LEU A 104 15.79 -22.82 8.64
CA LEU A 104 16.42 -21.97 7.62
C LEU A 104 15.41 -21.00 7.01
N LYS A 105 14.23 -21.50 6.61
CA LYS A 105 13.14 -20.68 6.06
C LYS A 105 12.67 -19.58 7.03
N ARG A 106 12.80 -19.79 8.34
CA ARG A 106 12.41 -18.80 9.37
C ARG A 106 13.55 -17.87 9.76
N ALA A 107 14.77 -18.18 9.38
CA ALA A 107 15.93 -17.40 9.76
C ALA A 107 16.00 -16.11 8.94
N SER A 108 16.46 -15.06 9.62
CA SER A 108 16.85 -13.79 9.01
C SER A 108 18.34 -13.59 9.27
N VAL A 109 19.10 -13.29 8.22
CA VAL A 109 20.55 -13.09 8.29
C VAL A 109 20.90 -11.76 7.63
N LEU A 110 21.73 -10.94 8.28
CA LEU A 110 22.31 -9.74 7.69
C LEU A 110 23.75 -10.04 7.27
N VAL A 111 24.07 -9.84 5.99
CA VAL A 111 25.42 -9.89 5.44
C VAL A 111 25.96 -8.47 5.34
N VAL A 112 27.03 -8.20 6.08
CA VAL A 112 27.73 -6.91 6.08
C VAL A 112 28.90 -7.01 5.11
N GLY A 113 28.80 -6.24 4.03
CA GLY A 113 29.68 -6.28 2.86
C GLY A 113 29.14 -7.22 1.79
N ALA A 114 29.08 -6.72 0.55
CA ALA A 114 28.76 -7.42 -0.69
C ALA A 114 30.04 -7.69 -1.53
N GLY A 115 31.21 -7.65 -0.90
CA GLY A 115 32.51 -7.90 -1.54
C GLY A 115 32.90 -9.38 -1.61
N GLY A 116 34.22 -9.65 -1.57
CA GLY A 116 34.76 -10.99 -1.86
C GLY A 116 34.37 -12.10 -0.88
N LEU A 117 33.98 -11.75 0.35
CA LEU A 117 33.44 -12.71 1.34
C LEU A 117 31.91 -12.69 1.35
N GLY A 118 31.32 -11.51 1.23
CA GLY A 118 29.87 -11.31 1.21
C GLY A 118 29.19 -12.06 0.06
N CYS A 119 29.79 -12.00 -1.13
CA CYS A 119 29.32 -12.70 -2.32
C CYS A 119 29.12 -14.21 -2.09
N PRO A 120 30.17 -15.00 -1.77
CA PRO A 120 30.01 -16.45 -1.58
C PRO A 120 29.11 -16.77 -0.37
N SER A 121 29.19 -16.02 0.73
CA SER A 121 28.30 -16.24 1.88
C SER A 121 26.83 -16.08 1.51
N SER A 122 26.48 -14.97 0.83
CA SER A 122 25.11 -14.69 0.40
C SER A 122 24.58 -15.74 -0.57
N LEU A 123 25.43 -16.19 -1.50
CA LEU A 123 25.10 -17.25 -2.45
C LEU A 123 24.65 -18.54 -1.74
N TYR A 124 25.45 -19.00 -0.77
CA TYR A 124 25.14 -20.24 -0.05
C TYR A 124 23.95 -20.10 0.90
N LEU A 125 23.77 -18.93 1.55
CA LEU A 125 22.59 -18.67 2.37
C LEU A 125 21.30 -18.71 1.54
N ALA A 126 21.32 -18.09 0.35
CA ALA A 126 20.19 -18.10 -0.57
C ALA A 126 19.91 -19.50 -1.12
N GLY A 127 20.97 -20.23 -1.52
CA GLY A 127 20.85 -21.62 -1.98
C GLY A 127 20.31 -22.57 -0.92
N ALA A 128 20.72 -22.40 0.33
CA ALA A 128 20.23 -23.17 1.47
C ALA A 128 18.75 -22.86 1.83
N GLY A 129 18.23 -21.73 1.35
CA GLY A 129 16.85 -21.31 1.60
C GLY A 129 16.67 -20.59 2.93
N VAL A 130 17.64 -19.76 3.33
CA VAL A 130 17.45 -18.78 4.41
C VAL A 130 16.34 -17.82 4.00
N GLY A 131 15.30 -17.71 4.83
CA GLY A 131 14.06 -17.03 4.45
C GLY A 131 14.23 -15.54 4.16
N GLN A 132 15.04 -14.86 4.96
CA GLN A 132 15.31 -13.43 4.80
C GLN A 132 16.81 -13.17 4.82
N ILE A 133 17.31 -12.48 3.81
CA ILE A 133 18.70 -12.08 3.70
C ILE A 133 18.76 -10.56 3.53
N GLY A 134 19.29 -9.87 4.52
CA GLY A 134 19.67 -8.47 4.41
C GLY A 134 21.08 -8.35 3.85
N ILE A 135 21.30 -7.43 2.92
CA ILE A 135 22.63 -7.09 2.39
C ILE A 135 22.91 -5.63 2.72
N LEU A 136 24.02 -5.37 3.41
CA LEU A 136 24.50 -4.03 3.72
C LEU A 136 25.84 -3.81 3.05
N ASP A 137 25.92 -2.82 2.17
CA ASP A 137 27.16 -2.33 1.55
C ASP A 137 26.91 -0.90 1.08
N TYR A 138 27.95 -0.08 0.94
CA TYR A 138 27.83 1.32 0.49
C TYR A 138 28.50 1.56 -0.86
N ASP A 139 29.27 0.60 -1.36
CA ASP A 139 30.03 0.73 -2.60
C ASP A 139 29.17 0.42 -3.85
N GLU A 140 29.72 0.80 -5.00
CA GLU A 140 29.25 0.41 -6.33
C GLU A 140 30.11 -0.71 -6.92
N VAL A 141 29.58 -1.39 -7.93
CA VAL A 141 30.28 -2.47 -8.64
C VAL A 141 31.36 -1.89 -9.54
N GLU A 142 32.59 -2.38 -9.39
CA GLU A 142 33.74 -1.99 -10.21
C GLU A 142 34.31 -3.17 -11.01
N LEU A 143 34.73 -2.91 -12.25
CA LEU A 143 35.33 -3.92 -13.14
C LEU A 143 36.57 -4.61 -12.50
N THR A 144 37.41 -3.85 -11.80
CA THR A 144 38.64 -4.34 -11.15
C THR A 144 38.36 -5.35 -10.04
N ASN A 145 37.12 -5.39 -9.53
CA ASN A 145 36.70 -6.17 -8.38
C ASN A 145 36.05 -7.50 -8.76
N LEU A 146 35.65 -7.68 -10.03
CA LEU A 146 34.86 -8.83 -10.49
C LEU A 146 35.56 -10.19 -10.31
N HIS A 147 36.90 -10.25 -10.36
CA HIS A 147 37.65 -11.50 -10.21
C HIS A 147 37.46 -12.21 -8.85
N ARG A 148 36.95 -11.49 -7.84
CA ARG A 148 36.72 -12.03 -6.49
C ARG A 148 35.29 -11.83 -5.99
N GLN A 149 34.45 -11.07 -6.69
CA GLN A 149 33.08 -10.72 -6.28
C GLN A 149 32.08 -11.37 -7.23
N LEU A 150 31.87 -12.67 -7.04
CA LEU A 150 31.20 -13.56 -8.02
C LEU A 150 29.71 -13.26 -8.27
N LEU A 151 29.07 -12.46 -7.43
CA LEU A 151 27.67 -12.08 -7.62
C LEU A 151 27.50 -10.85 -8.54
N HIS A 152 28.61 -10.25 -8.96
CA HIS A 152 28.64 -9.13 -9.88
C HIS A 152 29.12 -9.57 -11.26
N THR A 153 28.62 -8.90 -12.28
CA THR A 153 28.98 -9.13 -13.68
C THR A 153 29.35 -7.81 -14.36
N GLU A 154 29.94 -7.88 -15.56
CA GLU A 154 30.26 -6.68 -16.35
C GLU A 154 29.01 -5.82 -16.63
N SER A 155 27.84 -6.43 -16.80
CA SER A 155 26.58 -5.71 -17.02
C SER A 155 26.08 -4.97 -15.77
N THR A 156 26.61 -5.27 -14.60
CA THR A 156 26.22 -4.63 -13.32
C THR A 156 27.20 -3.56 -12.86
N VAL A 157 28.28 -3.30 -13.60
CA VAL A 157 29.25 -2.25 -13.28
C VAL A 157 28.56 -0.88 -13.21
N GLY A 158 28.83 -0.13 -12.13
CA GLY A 158 28.19 1.16 -11.83
C GLY A 158 26.84 1.08 -11.12
N LEU A 159 26.30 -0.13 -10.88
CA LEU A 159 25.18 -0.31 -9.94
C LEU A 159 25.70 -0.37 -8.50
N THR A 160 24.82 -0.11 -7.53
CA THR A 160 25.15 -0.38 -6.11
C THR A 160 25.41 -1.88 -5.94
N LYS A 161 26.38 -2.25 -5.10
CA LYS A 161 26.66 -3.67 -4.84
C LYS A 161 25.46 -4.38 -4.24
N VAL A 162 24.72 -3.69 -3.36
CA VAL A 162 23.54 -4.28 -2.69
C VAL A 162 22.42 -4.62 -3.68
N ASP A 163 22.16 -3.76 -4.67
CA ASP A 163 21.13 -4.03 -5.69
C ASP A 163 21.57 -5.15 -6.64
N SER A 164 22.84 -5.13 -7.08
CA SER A 164 23.38 -6.19 -7.91
C SER A 164 23.31 -7.56 -7.23
N VAL A 165 23.66 -7.66 -5.93
CA VAL A 165 23.51 -8.90 -5.17
C VAL A 165 22.04 -9.29 -5.05
N ARG A 166 21.14 -8.37 -4.70
CA ARG A 166 19.70 -8.67 -4.56
C ARG A 166 19.14 -9.30 -5.82
N ASP A 167 19.40 -8.68 -6.96
CA ASP A 167 18.82 -9.12 -8.24
C ASP A 167 19.34 -10.52 -8.59
N TYR A 168 20.64 -10.77 -8.40
CA TYR A 168 21.22 -12.10 -8.59
C TYR A 168 20.61 -13.15 -7.65
N LEU A 169 20.47 -12.84 -6.35
CA LEU A 169 19.92 -13.79 -5.38
C LEU A 169 18.45 -14.11 -5.65
N GLN A 170 17.66 -13.14 -6.09
CA GLN A 170 16.26 -13.35 -6.46
C GLN A 170 16.13 -14.19 -7.74
N GLU A 171 17.05 -14.07 -8.69
CA GLU A 171 17.13 -14.95 -9.84
C GLU A 171 17.47 -16.40 -9.42
N LEU A 172 18.45 -16.57 -8.54
CA LEU A 172 18.84 -17.88 -8.01
C LEU A 172 17.70 -18.56 -7.23
N ASN A 173 17.04 -17.82 -6.36
CA ASN A 173 16.00 -18.33 -5.47
C ASN A 173 14.91 -17.29 -5.22
N SER A 174 13.89 -17.27 -6.08
CA SER A 174 12.74 -16.37 -5.97
C SER A 174 11.84 -16.60 -4.74
N GLN A 175 12.12 -17.61 -3.91
CA GLN A 175 11.34 -17.92 -2.71
C GLN A 175 11.87 -17.24 -1.45
N ILE A 176 13.07 -16.64 -1.50
CA ILE A 176 13.65 -15.91 -0.37
C ILE A 176 13.34 -14.42 -0.48
N GLU A 177 13.29 -13.75 0.66
CA GLU A 177 13.17 -12.30 0.74
C GLU A 177 14.56 -11.69 0.88
N VAL A 178 14.86 -10.69 0.07
CA VAL A 178 16.16 -10.01 0.09
C VAL A 178 15.94 -8.51 0.31
N SER A 179 16.52 -7.96 1.38
CA SER A 179 16.47 -6.54 1.71
C SER A 179 17.83 -5.88 1.49
N THR A 180 17.84 -4.70 0.90
CA THR A 180 19.07 -3.95 0.62
C THR A 180 19.22 -2.76 1.56
N HIS A 181 20.43 -2.55 2.05
CA HIS A 181 20.81 -1.44 2.91
C HIS A 181 22.03 -0.76 2.30
N HIS A 182 21.81 0.21 1.42
CA HIS A 182 22.88 0.99 0.80
C HIS A 182 23.40 2.05 1.77
N THR A 183 24.15 1.63 2.78
CA THR A 183 24.66 2.51 3.83
C THR A 183 25.97 1.96 4.39
N GLN A 184 26.83 2.87 4.85
CA GLN A 184 28.01 2.49 5.61
C GLN A 184 27.61 2.15 7.05
N LEU A 185 28.21 1.09 7.60
CA LEU A 185 28.09 0.76 9.02
C LEU A 185 29.05 1.66 9.80
N THR A 186 28.53 2.31 10.82
CA THR A 186 29.21 3.28 11.68
C THR A 186 28.93 2.93 13.14
N SER A 187 29.51 3.66 14.09
CA SER A 187 29.15 3.49 15.51
C SER A 187 27.72 3.89 15.85
N ASP A 188 27.09 4.67 14.97
CA ASP A 188 25.83 5.34 15.25
C ASP A 188 24.60 4.56 14.73
N ASN A 189 24.82 3.46 14.01
CA ASN A 189 23.77 2.63 13.39
C ASN A 189 23.98 1.12 13.58
#